data_AF-A0A920KS35-F1
#
_entry.id   AF-A0A920KS35-F1
#
_cell.length_a   1.000
_cell.length_b   1.000
_cell.length_c   1.000
_cell.angle_alpha   90.00
_cell.angle_beta   90.00
_cell.angle_gamma   90.00
#
_symmetry.space_group_name_H-M   'P 1'
#
loop_
_entity.id
_entity.type
_entity.pdbx_description
1 polymer ?
#
loop_
_entity_poly.entity_id
_entity_poly.type
_entity_poly.pdbx_seq_one_letter_code
_entity_poly.pdbx_strand_id
1 'polypeptide(L)'
;MHDIGFEDPNFLAVIDADDESRTYGKLLNTIPATKTVGMAHHTPLFLPSSGMIFANDFHNSHTYVYDSSNPVKPKIINDFNKIEPYSFPHSYSELPNGNILTTFQTKKGLETVGGIVELDYKGEYLRASDAQPLDETIFMRPYGIVLVPEHNRIVTTNYDMHETDNGYHIQIWNMESLELLSTVKLPNVNGMINDQNPFEGRLLTDGTTVMFQTFSCGLFVLDGVETLNPNITKVFKFADKPFCSVPVRLENYWIQTVASDSGGFNGLVVLDISDPYNPVETYRLNTGEDIGPHWLSPNVTGNKIVMTGFFKELEKKVLMLNFDSKSGELSIDDKFGIGNQSGAGFMIDREEWPHGGKGPAMAHGAIFWPSAPPDWRN
;
A
#
# COMPACT_ATOMS: atom_id res chain seq x y z
N MET A 1 -4.50 4.02 -12.11
CA MET A 1 -4.88 2.94 -13.05
C MET A 1 -3.95 3.03 -14.25
N HIS A 2 -3.67 1.90 -14.89
CA HIS A 2 -2.90 1.83 -16.13
C HIS A 2 -3.67 1.03 -17.17
N ASP A 3 -3.45 1.32 -18.45
CA ASP A 3 -3.93 0.49 -19.55
C ASP A 3 -3.21 -0.87 -19.55
N ILE A 4 -3.96 -1.96 -19.69
CA ILE A 4 -3.41 -3.33 -19.69
C ILE A 4 -2.42 -3.53 -20.85
N GLY A 5 -2.65 -2.87 -21.99
CA GLY A 5 -1.77 -2.94 -23.15
C GLY A 5 -0.47 -2.14 -23.01
N PHE A 6 -0.38 -1.25 -22.03
CA PHE A 6 0.65 -0.20 -21.96
C PHE A 6 0.75 0.60 -23.27
N GLU A 7 -0.38 0.88 -23.91
CA GLU A 7 -0.48 1.71 -25.11
C GLU A 7 -0.97 3.12 -24.78
N ASP A 8 -1.90 3.22 -23.83
CA ASP A 8 -2.48 4.49 -23.38
C ASP A 8 -1.89 5.00 -22.06
N PRO A 9 -1.94 6.32 -21.80
CA PRO A 9 -1.44 6.91 -20.56
C PRO A 9 -2.02 6.27 -19.30
N ASN A 10 -1.20 6.24 -18.25
CA ASN A 10 -1.70 6.05 -16.89
C ASN A 10 -2.74 7.12 -16.56
N PHE A 11 -3.63 6.85 -15.60
CA PHE A 11 -4.62 7.86 -15.19
C PHE A 11 -5.11 7.66 -13.75
N LEU A 12 -5.57 8.76 -13.17
CA LEU A 12 -6.33 8.78 -11.92
C LEU A 12 -7.84 8.74 -12.25
N ALA A 13 -8.56 7.76 -11.72
CA ALA A 13 -10.02 7.71 -11.82
C ALA A 13 -10.65 8.24 -10.52
N VAL A 14 -11.67 9.07 -10.65
CA VAL A 14 -12.46 9.58 -9.52
C VAL A 14 -13.81 8.88 -9.54
N ILE A 15 -14.08 8.08 -8.51
CA ILE A 15 -15.30 7.30 -8.36
C ILE A 15 -16.09 7.87 -7.17
N ASP A 16 -17.39 8.02 -7.32
CA ASP A 16 -18.27 8.43 -6.23
C ASP A 16 -18.34 7.32 -5.17
N ALA A 17 -17.89 7.63 -3.96
CA ALA A 17 -17.84 6.70 -2.83
C ALA A 17 -18.72 7.13 -1.65
N ASP A 18 -19.62 8.10 -1.86
CA ASP A 18 -20.66 8.48 -0.88
C ASP A 18 -21.86 7.51 -1.01
N ASP A 19 -22.10 6.70 0.01
CA ASP A 19 -23.12 5.64 -0.02
C ASP A 19 -24.57 6.16 0.06
N GLU A 20 -24.75 7.44 0.37
CA GLU A 20 -26.03 8.15 0.28
C GLU A 20 -26.23 8.81 -1.10
N SER A 21 -25.21 8.84 -1.95
CA SER A 21 -25.26 9.44 -3.28
C SER A 21 -26.04 8.58 -4.28
N ARG A 22 -26.86 9.24 -5.13
CA ARG A 22 -27.52 8.61 -6.29
C ARG A 22 -26.53 8.14 -7.37
N THR A 23 -25.29 8.59 -7.27
CA THR A 23 -24.21 8.21 -8.19
C THR A 23 -23.16 7.32 -7.52
N TYR A 24 -23.43 6.76 -6.33
CA TYR A 24 -22.55 5.82 -5.64
C TYR A 24 -22.03 4.72 -6.59
N GLY A 25 -20.71 4.55 -6.62
CA GLY A 25 -20.01 3.63 -7.50
C GLY A 25 -19.99 4.01 -8.99
N LYS A 26 -20.27 5.28 -9.34
CA LYS A 26 -20.11 5.79 -10.71
C LYS A 26 -18.83 6.59 -10.87
N LEU A 27 -18.27 6.52 -12.08
CA LEU A 27 -17.16 7.34 -12.51
C LEU A 27 -17.60 8.81 -12.60
N LEU A 28 -16.92 9.68 -11.86
CA LEU A 28 -17.12 11.13 -11.91
C LEU A 28 -16.15 11.79 -12.88
N ASN A 29 -14.90 11.33 -12.92
CA ASN A 29 -13.86 11.95 -13.72
C ASN A 29 -12.66 11.00 -13.95
N THR A 30 -11.84 11.32 -14.95
CA THR A 30 -10.53 10.70 -15.18
C THR A 30 -9.50 11.75 -15.54
N ILE A 31 -8.30 11.62 -14.98
CA ILE A 31 -7.19 12.56 -15.19
C ILE A 31 -6.03 11.77 -15.79
N PRO A 32 -5.75 11.94 -17.10
CA PRO A 32 -4.64 11.23 -17.75
C PRO A 32 -3.29 11.81 -17.32
N ALA A 33 -2.33 10.92 -17.13
CA ALA A 33 -0.95 11.17 -16.75
C ALA A 33 -0.06 10.89 -17.98
N THR A 34 0.14 11.92 -18.80
CA THR A 34 0.58 11.74 -20.20
C THR A 34 2.09 11.79 -20.42
N LYS A 35 2.92 11.85 -19.37
CA LYS A 35 4.38 11.94 -19.53
C LYS A 35 5.01 10.59 -19.83
N THR A 36 4.41 9.52 -19.30
CA THR A 36 4.88 8.14 -19.41
C THR A 36 3.71 7.20 -19.62
N VAL A 37 4.03 6.01 -20.13
CA VAL A 37 3.12 4.87 -20.24
C VAL A 37 3.81 3.69 -19.57
N GLY A 38 3.19 3.11 -18.56
CA GLY A 38 3.83 2.11 -17.71
C GLY A 38 2.93 1.65 -16.58
N MET A 39 3.50 1.13 -15.50
CA MET A 39 2.71 0.52 -14.44
C MET A 39 2.33 1.56 -13.37
N ALA A 40 1.13 2.13 -13.48
CA ALA A 40 0.53 2.84 -12.34
C ALA A 40 0.44 1.88 -11.14
N HIS A 41 1.08 2.23 -10.04
CA HIS A 41 1.34 1.30 -8.95
C HIS A 41 0.85 1.85 -7.59
N HIS A 42 1.69 2.56 -6.83
CA HIS A 42 1.38 3.02 -5.47
C HIS A 42 0.84 4.44 -5.42
N THR A 43 0.07 4.69 -4.38
CA THR A 43 -0.28 6.01 -3.84
C THR A 43 0.10 6.03 -2.36
N PRO A 44 0.02 7.18 -1.64
CA PRO A 44 -0.06 7.13 -0.19
C PRO A 44 -1.15 6.15 0.27
N LEU A 45 -0.94 5.46 1.38
CA LEU A 45 -1.96 4.60 2.00
C LEU A 45 -3.12 5.44 2.59
N PHE A 46 -2.74 6.60 3.10
CA PHE A 46 -3.62 7.64 3.61
C PHE A 46 -3.37 8.92 2.84
N LEU A 47 -4.44 9.61 2.43
CA LEU A 47 -4.32 10.90 1.78
C LEU A 47 -3.59 11.90 2.72
N PRO A 48 -2.47 12.50 2.28
CA PRO A 48 -1.81 13.58 3.03
C PRO A 48 -2.76 14.73 3.36
N SER A 49 -2.58 15.35 4.52
CA SER A 49 -3.41 16.49 4.95
C SER A 49 -3.36 17.70 4.02
N SER A 50 -2.30 17.80 3.21
CA SER A 50 -2.17 18.79 2.13
C SER A 50 -3.19 18.58 0.99
N GLY A 51 -3.82 17.41 0.92
CA GLY A 51 -4.69 17.01 -0.19
C GLY A 51 -3.92 16.69 -1.48
N MET A 52 -2.63 16.38 -1.37
CA MET A 52 -1.78 16.02 -2.52
C MET A 52 -1.71 14.51 -2.67
N ILE A 53 -2.02 14.00 -3.86
CA ILE A 53 -1.93 12.58 -4.18
C ILE A 53 -0.64 12.37 -4.97
N PHE A 54 0.27 11.58 -4.42
CA PHE A 54 1.45 11.09 -5.13
C PHE A 54 1.06 9.76 -5.77
N ALA A 55 1.29 9.59 -7.07
CA ALA A 55 1.02 8.33 -7.74
C ALA A 55 2.12 8.01 -8.74
N ASN A 56 2.74 6.84 -8.61
CA ASN A 56 3.86 6.46 -9.47
C ASN A 56 3.46 5.56 -10.63
N ASP A 57 4.17 5.78 -11.73
CA ASP A 57 4.49 4.81 -12.76
C ASP A 57 5.80 4.11 -12.37
N PHE A 58 5.69 2.89 -11.88
CA PHE A 58 6.84 2.13 -11.38
C PHE A 58 7.84 1.82 -12.49
N HIS A 59 7.40 1.32 -13.65
CA HIS A 59 8.28 0.92 -14.75
C HIS A 59 9.16 2.07 -15.24
N ASN A 60 8.64 3.30 -15.24
CA ASN A 60 9.35 4.46 -15.75
C ASN A 60 10.04 5.31 -14.67
N SER A 61 10.01 4.88 -13.40
CA SER A 61 10.52 5.67 -12.27
C SER A 61 9.97 7.10 -12.25
N HIS A 62 8.65 7.26 -12.43
CA HIS A 62 7.99 8.57 -12.52
C HIS A 62 6.87 8.67 -11.50
N THR A 63 6.79 9.78 -10.79
CA THR A 63 5.69 10.13 -9.89
C THR A 63 4.97 11.40 -10.33
N TYR A 64 3.65 11.36 -10.33
CA TYR A 64 2.79 12.52 -10.55
C TYR A 64 2.22 13.01 -9.21
N VAL A 65 2.11 14.33 -9.05
CA VAL A 65 1.53 14.97 -7.86
C VAL A 65 0.22 15.65 -8.26
N TYR A 66 -0.89 15.16 -7.73
CA TYR A 66 -2.23 15.70 -7.98
C TYR A 66 -2.70 16.55 -6.80
N ASP A 67 -3.09 17.78 -7.07
CA ASP A 67 -3.87 18.60 -6.15
C ASP A 67 -5.33 18.15 -6.19
N SER A 68 -5.85 17.70 -5.05
CA SER A 68 -7.24 17.27 -4.89
C SER A 68 -8.11 18.21 -4.03
N SER A 69 -7.70 19.48 -3.88
CA SER A 69 -8.54 20.56 -3.31
C SER A 69 -9.93 20.66 -3.95
N ASN A 70 -10.04 20.27 -5.23
CA ASN A 70 -11.31 19.88 -5.85
C ASN A 70 -11.32 18.36 -6.07
N PRO A 71 -11.95 17.56 -5.20
CA PRO A 71 -11.84 16.10 -5.23
C PRO A 71 -12.52 15.46 -6.44
N VAL A 72 -13.51 16.14 -7.04
CA VAL A 72 -14.17 15.66 -8.26
C VAL A 72 -13.38 16.00 -9.53
N LYS A 73 -12.45 16.96 -9.45
CA LYS A 73 -11.57 17.37 -10.55
C LYS A 73 -10.14 17.64 -10.06
N PRO A 74 -9.41 16.61 -9.57
CA PRO A 74 -8.01 16.75 -9.24
C PRO A 74 -7.19 17.23 -10.43
N LYS A 75 -6.03 17.84 -10.18
CA LYS A 75 -5.14 18.36 -11.22
C LYS A 75 -3.71 17.96 -10.94
N ILE A 76 -3.00 17.51 -11.97
CA ILE A 76 -1.54 17.36 -11.88
C ILE A 76 -0.94 18.76 -11.73
N ILE A 77 -0.25 19.00 -10.63
CA ILE A 77 0.43 20.27 -10.34
C ILE A 77 1.95 20.16 -10.44
N ASN A 78 2.48 18.95 -10.31
CA ASN A 78 3.89 18.64 -10.42
C ASN A 78 4.08 17.18 -10.87
N ASP A 79 5.26 16.87 -11.37
CA ASP A 79 5.69 15.51 -11.67
C ASP A 79 7.22 15.43 -11.61
N PHE A 80 7.75 14.27 -11.24
CA PHE A 80 9.19 14.04 -11.17
C PHE A 80 9.56 12.60 -11.55
N ASN A 81 10.71 12.45 -12.20
CA ASN A 81 11.26 11.13 -12.54
C ASN A 81 12.09 10.58 -11.37
N LYS A 82 13.26 10.04 -11.69
CA LYS A 82 14.33 9.73 -10.77
C LYS A 82 14.72 10.99 -9.98
N ILE A 83 14.98 10.82 -8.70
CA ILE A 83 15.68 11.83 -7.89
C ILE A 83 17.11 11.33 -7.79
N GLU A 84 17.96 11.79 -8.71
CA GLU A 84 19.31 11.25 -8.85
C GLU A 84 20.06 11.23 -7.50
N PRO A 85 20.64 10.08 -7.10
CA PRO A 85 20.83 8.84 -7.88
C PRO A 85 19.72 7.78 -7.79
N TYR A 86 18.63 8.06 -7.08
CA TYR A 86 17.58 7.10 -6.72
C TYR A 86 16.56 6.89 -7.86
N SER A 87 16.16 5.63 -8.06
CA SER A 87 15.21 5.19 -9.09
C SER A 87 14.11 4.31 -8.49
N PHE A 88 12.99 4.19 -9.21
CA PHE A 88 11.82 3.40 -8.81
C PHE A 88 11.21 3.87 -7.46
N PRO A 89 10.67 5.10 -7.38
CA PRO A 89 9.91 5.54 -6.22
C PRO A 89 8.70 4.63 -6.02
N HIS A 90 8.38 4.32 -4.77
CA HIS A 90 7.37 3.33 -4.45
C HIS A 90 6.33 3.81 -3.42
N SER A 91 6.61 3.70 -2.12
CA SER A 91 5.62 4.04 -1.08
C SER A 91 5.76 5.50 -0.65
N TYR A 92 4.64 6.13 -0.28
CA TYR A 92 4.58 7.53 0.15
C TYR A 92 3.92 7.65 1.53
N SER A 93 4.45 8.51 2.39
CA SER A 93 3.84 8.80 3.69
C SER A 93 4.06 10.26 4.09
N GLU A 94 2.99 10.91 4.56
CA GLU A 94 3.09 12.24 5.16
C GLU A 94 3.78 12.15 6.52
N LEU A 95 4.87 12.92 6.69
CA LEU A 95 5.58 13.10 7.95
C LEU A 95 4.81 14.08 8.86
N PRO A 96 5.07 14.08 10.18
CA PRO A 96 4.44 15.02 11.12
C PRO A 96 4.58 16.51 10.76
N ASN A 97 5.65 16.88 10.06
CA ASN A 97 5.91 18.25 9.59
C ASN A 97 5.16 18.62 8.29
N GLY A 98 4.39 17.70 7.69
CA GLY A 98 3.67 17.90 6.43
C GLY A 98 4.47 17.59 5.16
N ASN A 99 5.75 17.23 5.30
CA ASN A 99 6.57 16.75 4.18
C ASN A 99 6.19 15.32 3.82
N ILE A 100 6.67 14.85 2.67
CA ILE A 100 6.38 13.51 2.15
C ILE A 100 7.66 12.70 2.15
N LEU A 101 7.65 11.57 2.86
CA LEU A 101 8.69 10.56 2.77
C LEU A 101 8.32 9.56 1.67
N THR A 102 9.30 9.20 0.83
CA THR A 102 9.15 8.18 -0.19
C THR A 102 10.30 7.19 -0.17
N THR A 103 10.01 5.92 -0.43
CA THR A 103 11.03 4.88 -0.69
C THR A 103 11.39 4.85 -2.17
N PHE A 104 12.63 4.50 -2.47
CA PHE A 104 13.13 4.21 -3.81
C PHE A 104 13.82 2.84 -3.78
N GLN A 105 13.53 1.95 -4.73
CA GLN A 105 14.04 0.56 -4.69
C GLN A 105 15.55 0.48 -4.93
N THR A 106 16.10 1.29 -5.84
CA THR A 106 17.51 1.18 -6.27
C THR A 106 18.18 2.52 -6.53
N LYS A 107 19.50 2.50 -6.71
CA LYS A 107 20.30 3.61 -7.27
C LYS A 107 20.95 3.19 -8.59
N LYS A 108 21.09 4.09 -9.55
CA LYS A 108 21.95 3.90 -10.75
C LYS A 108 21.85 2.51 -11.44
N GLY A 109 20.68 1.87 -11.47
CA GLY A 109 20.48 0.51 -12.02
C GLY A 109 19.88 -0.47 -11.00
N LEU A 110 19.68 -1.73 -11.40
CA LEU A 110 19.01 -2.74 -10.57
C LEU A 110 19.92 -3.38 -9.52
N GLU A 111 21.24 -3.36 -9.70
CA GLU A 111 22.19 -4.06 -8.84
C GLU A 111 22.51 -3.34 -7.52
N THR A 112 21.97 -2.13 -7.29
CA THR A 112 22.33 -1.35 -6.10
C THR A 112 21.11 -1.08 -5.22
N VAL A 113 21.39 -0.86 -3.93
CA VAL A 113 20.37 -0.54 -2.94
C VAL A 113 19.90 0.90 -3.09
N GLY A 114 18.60 1.11 -2.98
CA GLY A 114 17.96 2.42 -3.01
C GLY A 114 18.09 3.19 -1.70
N GLY A 115 17.01 3.87 -1.32
CA GLY A 115 17.00 4.72 -0.12
C GLY A 115 15.64 5.32 0.18
N ILE A 116 15.65 6.27 1.11
CA ILE A 116 14.49 7.09 1.43
C ILE A 116 14.78 8.54 1.04
N VAL A 117 13.75 9.23 0.55
CA VAL A 117 13.82 10.63 0.14
C VAL A 117 12.68 11.40 0.81
N GLU A 118 13.00 12.53 1.40
CA GLU A 118 12.01 13.49 1.89
C GLU A 118 11.82 14.60 0.85
N LEU A 119 10.55 14.84 0.54
CA LEU A 119 10.06 15.87 -0.37
C LEU A 119 9.20 16.85 0.40
N ASP A 120 9.07 18.08 -0.09
CA ASP A 120 7.98 18.94 0.36
C ASP A 120 6.62 18.37 -0.10
N TYR A 121 5.53 18.97 0.39
CA TYR A 121 4.18 18.51 0.05
C TYR A 121 3.82 18.63 -1.45
N LYS A 122 4.61 19.35 -2.25
CA LYS A 122 4.44 19.49 -3.71
C LYS A 122 5.36 18.57 -4.51
N GLY A 123 6.21 17.78 -3.84
CA GLY A 123 7.13 16.85 -4.47
C GLY A 123 8.52 17.43 -4.78
N GLU A 124 8.87 18.59 -4.22
CA GLU A 124 10.23 19.14 -4.36
C GLU A 124 11.20 18.44 -3.42
N TYR A 125 12.37 18.06 -3.93
CA TYR A 125 13.40 17.38 -3.15
C TYR A 125 13.90 18.23 -1.97
N LEU A 126 13.99 17.63 -0.78
CA LEU A 126 14.59 18.25 0.40
C LEU A 126 15.88 17.55 0.81
N ARG A 127 15.83 16.22 0.98
CA ARG A 127 16.99 15.41 1.42
C ARG A 127 16.75 13.92 1.18
N ALA A 128 17.80 13.13 1.30
CA ALA A 128 17.73 11.68 1.16
C ALA A 128 18.76 10.95 2.03
N SER A 129 18.58 9.65 2.19
CA SER A 129 19.57 8.76 2.82
C SER A 129 19.57 7.38 2.16
N ASP A 130 20.77 6.81 2.07
CA ASP A 130 20.99 5.50 1.45
C ASP A 130 20.53 4.38 2.37
N ALA A 131 19.85 3.38 1.80
CA ALA A 131 19.43 2.18 2.51
C ALA A 131 20.49 1.08 2.51
N GLN A 132 21.69 1.33 1.98
CA GLN A 132 22.76 0.35 1.98
C GLN A 132 23.18 0.02 3.42
N PRO A 133 22.96 -1.22 3.90
CA PRO A 133 23.46 -1.63 5.21
C PRO A 133 24.99 -1.71 5.22
N LEU A 134 25.58 -1.63 6.43
CA LEU A 134 27.02 -1.81 6.64
C LEU A 134 27.52 -3.18 6.17
N ASP A 135 26.69 -4.22 6.36
CA ASP A 135 26.93 -5.52 5.75
C ASP A 135 26.36 -5.51 4.33
N GLU A 136 27.22 -5.26 3.34
CA GLU A 136 26.86 -5.18 1.92
C GLU A 136 26.32 -6.49 1.34
N THR A 137 26.41 -7.62 2.06
CA THR A 137 25.82 -8.89 1.62
C THR A 137 24.30 -8.98 1.86
N ILE A 138 23.75 -8.06 2.68
CA ILE A 138 22.32 -8.02 2.95
C ILE A 138 21.59 -7.42 1.75
N PHE A 139 20.73 -8.23 1.12
CA PHE A 139 19.82 -7.76 0.09
C PHE A 139 18.79 -6.78 0.63
N MET A 140 18.65 -5.62 -0.01
CA MET A 140 17.77 -4.54 0.42
C MET A 140 17.12 -3.81 -0.76
N ARG A 141 15.80 -3.67 -0.69
CA ARG A 141 14.93 -2.92 -1.59
C ARG A 141 13.87 -2.19 -0.76
N PRO A 142 14.10 -0.92 -0.38
CA PRO A 142 13.15 -0.17 0.44
C PRO A 142 11.74 -0.21 -0.18
N TYR A 143 10.76 -0.64 0.60
CA TYR A 143 9.39 -0.85 0.14
C TYR A 143 8.39 0.00 0.93
N GLY A 144 7.71 -0.57 1.93
CA GLY A 144 6.69 0.06 2.75
C GLY A 144 7.28 0.97 3.81
N ILE A 145 6.44 1.86 4.37
CA ILE A 145 6.82 2.87 5.36
C ILE A 145 5.86 2.78 6.54
N VAL A 146 6.40 2.70 7.76
CA VAL A 146 5.67 2.91 9.01
C VAL A 146 6.34 4.04 9.78
N LEU A 147 5.57 5.02 10.21
CA LEU A 147 6.07 6.13 11.01
C LEU A 147 5.74 5.89 12.48
N VAL A 148 6.72 6.11 13.36
CA VAL A 148 6.57 6.09 14.82
C VAL A 148 7.05 7.43 15.39
N PRO A 149 6.24 8.51 15.25
CA PRO A 149 6.66 9.86 15.62
C PRO A 149 7.03 10.00 17.10
N GLU A 150 6.34 9.29 17.99
CA GLU A 150 6.59 9.31 19.44
C GLU A 150 8.06 8.98 19.79
N HIS A 151 8.71 8.19 18.95
CA HIS A 151 10.11 7.78 19.13
C HIS A 151 11.05 8.40 18.10
N ASN A 152 10.58 9.30 17.25
CA ASN A 152 11.36 9.87 16.14
C ASN A 152 11.92 8.73 15.25
N ARG A 153 11.08 7.74 14.90
CA ARG A 153 11.48 6.58 14.10
C ARG A 153 10.67 6.44 12.82
N ILE A 154 11.35 5.97 11.78
CA ILE A 154 10.74 5.40 10.57
C ILE A 154 11.12 3.94 10.53
N VAL A 155 10.19 3.07 10.15
CA VAL A 155 10.46 1.67 9.79
C VAL A 155 10.19 1.50 8.30
N THR A 156 11.15 0.96 7.56
CA THR A 156 10.95 0.57 6.15
C THR A 156 11.05 -0.93 5.99
N THR A 157 10.16 -1.50 5.18
CA THR A 157 10.17 -2.91 4.82
C THR A 157 11.01 -3.15 3.56
N ASN A 158 11.09 -4.41 3.10
CA ASN A 158 12.06 -4.86 2.11
C ASN A 158 11.45 -5.89 1.16
N TYR A 159 11.03 -5.43 -0.02
CA TYR A 159 10.52 -6.27 -1.08
C TYR A 159 11.01 -5.76 -2.43
N ASP A 160 11.45 -6.67 -3.28
CA ASP A 160 11.94 -6.37 -4.61
C ASP A 160 10.84 -6.50 -5.66
N MET A 161 10.40 -5.36 -6.17
CA MET A 161 9.42 -5.29 -7.25
C MET A 161 9.95 -5.81 -8.59
N HIS A 162 11.27 -6.00 -8.72
CA HIS A 162 11.89 -6.62 -9.88
C HIS A 162 12.18 -8.12 -9.70
N GLU A 163 11.83 -8.68 -8.54
CA GLU A 163 11.95 -10.11 -8.23
C GLU A 163 13.35 -10.71 -8.48
N THR A 164 14.39 -9.92 -8.23
CA THR A 164 15.79 -10.34 -8.42
C THR A 164 16.32 -11.15 -7.22
N ASP A 165 15.82 -10.89 -6.01
CA ASP A 165 16.11 -11.68 -4.80
C ASP A 165 15.03 -11.46 -3.71
N ASN A 166 15.13 -12.19 -2.60
CA ASN A 166 14.22 -12.10 -1.46
C ASN A 166 14.81 -11.25 -0.32
N GLY A 167 13.99 -10.36 0.23
CA GLY A 167 14.29 -9.61 1.46
C GLY A 167 14.05 -10.43 2.73
N TYR A 168 14.89 -10.23 3.75
CA TYR A 168 14.76 -10.88 5.07
C TYR A 168 14.97 -9.92 6.24
N HIS A 169 15.00 -8.62 5.96
CA HIS A 169 15.34 -7.59 6.93
C HIS A 169 14.40 -6.41 6.78
N ILE A 170 14.16 -5.70 7.87
CA ILE A 170 13.58 -4.35 7.88
C ILE A 170 14.65 -3.34 8.30
N GLN A 171 14.40 -2.06 8.06
CA GLN A 171 15.29 -0.99 8.50
C GLN A 171 14.57 0.00 9.41
N ILE A 172 15.31 0.52 10.38
CA ILE A 172 14.84 1.54 11.33
C ILE A 172 15.73 2.76 11.16
N TRP A 173 15.09 3.92 11.08
CA TRP A 173 15.73 5.19 10.79
C TRP A 173 15.36 6.24 11.83
N ASN A 174 16.21 7.23 12.01
CA ASN A 174 15.86 8.46 12.70
C ASN A 174 15.00 9.32 11.77
N MET A 175 13.81 9.72 12.20
CA MET A 175 12.89 10.48 11.34
C MET A 175 13.38 11.91 11.08
N GLU A 176 13.93 12.56 12.10
CA GLU A 176 14.43 13.93 11.99
C GLU A 176 15.71 14.04 11.16
N SER A 177 16.62 13.07 11.18
CA SER A 177 17.89 13.12 10.44
C SER A 177 17.92 12.26 9.16
N LEU A 178 16.99 11.33 9.01
CA LEU A 178 17.00 10.21 8.03
C LEU A 178 18.19 9.25 8.17
N GLU A 179 18.90 9.29 9.30
CA GLU A 179 20.00 8.36 9.57
C GLU A 179 19.49 6.92 9.70
N LEU A 180 20.12 5.98 8.99
CA LEU A 180 19.87 4.55 9.16
C LEU A 180 20.45 4.09 10.51
N LEU A 181 19.57 3.71 11.44
CA LEU A 181 19.95 3.32 12.80
C LEU A 181 20.18 1.83 12.93
N SER A 182 19.37 1.01 12.24
CA SER A 182 19.41 -0.45 12.37
C SER A 182 18.89 -1.14 11.12
N THR A 183 19.49 -2.27 10.79
CA THR A 183 18.97 -3.25 9.81
C THR A 183 18.72 -4.54 10.57
N VAL A 184 17.46 -4.93 10.70
CA VAL A 184 17.02 -5.97 11.64
C VAL A 184 16.52 -7.17 10.86
N LYS A 185 17.14 -8.33 11.10
CA LYS A 185 16.77 -9.58 10.44
C LYS A 185 15.50 -10.16 11.04
N LEU A 186 14.58 -10.62 10.19
CA LEU A 186 13.43 -11.38 10.63
C LEU A 186 13.87 -12.74 11.22
N PRO A 187 13.22 -13.24 12.27
CA PRO A 187 13.53 -14.54 12.82
C PRO A 187 13.16 -15.63 11.79
N ASN A 188 14.09 -16.55 11.55
CA ASN A 188 13.78 -17.73 10.75
C ASN A 188 12.82 -18.63 11.55
N VAL A 189 11.74 -19.07 10.91
CA VAL A 189 10.77 -19.96 11.54
C VAL A 189 10.81 -21.32 10.85
N ASN A 190 11.30 -22.32 11.57
CA ASN A 190 11.49 -23.67 11.06
C ASN A 190 10.21 -24.22 10.40
N GLY A 191 10.38 -24.79 9.21
CA GLY A 191 9.38 -25.62 8.54
C GLY A 191 8.60 -24.96 7.41
N MET A 192 8.57 -23.62 7.28
CA MET A 192 7.86 -22.91 6.20
C MET A 192 8.48 -21.53 5.91
N ILE A 193 8.34 -21.06 4.66
CA ILE A 193 8.78 -19.73 4.22
C ILE A 193 7.72 -18.70 4.58
N ASN A 194 7.99 -17.90 5.61
CA ASN A 194 7.07 -16.88 6.15
C ASN A 194 7.78 -15.57 6.50
N ASP A 195 9.10 -15.57 6.46
CA ASP A 195 10.03 -14.50 6.83
C ASP A 195 10.63 -13.80 5.60
N GLN A 196 10.17 -14.17 4.40
CA GLN A 196 10.61 -13.58 3.14
C GLN A 196 9.75 -12.39 2.75
N ASN A 197 10.41 -11.34 2.29
CA ASN A 197 9.82 -10.15 1.69
C ASN A 197 8.89 -9.40 2.65
N PRO A 198 9.42 -8.80 3.75
CA PRO A 198 8.65 -7.83 4.54
C PRO A 198 7.97 -6.82 3.61
N PHE A 199 6.65 -6.70 3.70
CA PHE A 199 5.82 -6.05 2.68
C PHE A 199 5.23 -4.74 3.20
N GLU A 200 4.13 -4.73 3.96
CA GLU A 200 3.61 -3.50 4.58
C GLU A 200 3.62 -3.62 6.10
N GLY A 201 3.44 -2.49 6.80
CA GLY A 201 3.26 -2.48 8.23
C GLY A 201 2.33 -1.36 8.70
N ARG A 202 1.87 -1.45 9.94
CA ARG A 202 0.98 -0.47 10.58
C ARG A 202 1.49 -0.18 11.98
N LEU A 203 1.36 1.07 12.40
CA LEU A 203 1.55 1.44 13.80
C LEU A 203 0.28 1.06 14.58
N LEU A 204 0.42 0.49 15.77
CA LEU A 204 -0.70 0.11 16.61
C LEU A 204 -1.22 1.31 17.44
N THR A 205 -2.38 1.12 18.06
CA THR A 205 -3.11 2.18 18.81
C THR A 205 -2.35 2.69 20.03
N ASP A 206 -1.35 1.95 20.52
CA ASP A 206 -0.45 2.39 21.59
C ASP A 206 0.56 3.45 21.15
N GLY A 207 0.69 3.70 19.84
CA GLY A 207 1.58 4.73 19.28
C GLY A 207 3.06 4.32 19.18
N THR A 208 3.41 3.11 19.62
CA THR A 208 4.81 2.67 19.75
C THR A 208 5.11 1.32 19.10
N THR A 209 4.14 0.41 19.07
CA THR A 209 4.32 -0.94 18.53
C THR A 209 4.01 -0.97 17.05
N VAL A 210 4.89 -1.61 16.28
CA VAL A 210 4.72 -1.78 14.83
C VAL A 210 4.40 -3.23 14.53
N MET A 211 3.32 -3.47 13.79
CA MET A 211 3.02 -4.80 13.26
C MET A 211 3.17 -4.76 11.74
N PHE A 212 3.81 -5.78 11.17
CA PHE A 212 4.08 -5.84 9.74
C PHE A 212 3.97 -7.27 9.22
N GLN A 213 3.52 -7.40 7.99
CA GLN A 213 3.44 -8.70 7.32
C GLN A 213 4.50 -8.85 6.26
N THR A 214 4.78 -10.09 5.90
CA THR A 214 5.58 -10.46 4.75
C THR A 214 4.71 -10.83 3.56
N PHE A 215 5.25 -10.72 2.34
CA PHE A 215 4.61 -11.21 1.13
C PHE A 215 4.36 -12.72 1.22
N SER A 216 5.23 -13.44 1.95
CA SER A 216 5.08 -14.86 2.31
C SER A 216 4.08 -15.14 3.46
N CYS A 217 3.19 -14.19 3.75
CA CYS A 217 2.06 -14.35 4.69
C CYS A 217 2.41 -14.69 6.15
N GLY A 218 3.60 -14.31 6.62
CA GLY A 218 3.91 -14.21 8.05
C GLY A 218 3.52 -12.85 8.60
N LEU A 219 3.05 -12.81 9.85
CA LEU A 219 2.79 -11.57 10.59
C LEU A 219 3.74 -11.45 11.77
N PHE A 220 4.31 -10.27 11.94
CA PHE A 220 5.35 -10.01 12.91
C PHE A 220 5.07 -8.73 13.69
N VAL A 221 5.45 -8.74 14.97
CA VAL A 221 5.48 -7.57 15.83
C VAL A 221 6.93 -7.12 15.99
N LEU A 222 7.15 -5.82 15.85
CA LEU A 222 8.40 -5.13 16.13
C LEU A 222 8.22 -4.31 17.41
N ASP A 223 9.05 -4.62 18.40
CA ASP A 223 9.09 -3.93 19.69
C ASP A 223 10.43 -3.27 19.94
N GLY A 224 10.42 -2.26 20.82
CA GLY A 224 11.64 -1.55 21.20
C GLY A 224 12.27 -0.80 20.04
N VAL A 225 11.45 -0.24 19.15
CA VAL A 225 11.87 0.53 17.95
C VAL A 225 12.73 1.75 18.32
N GLU A 226 12.58 2.26 19.53
CA GLU A 226 13.38 3.32 20.14
C GLU A 226 14.76 2.85 20.60
N THR A 227 14.94 1.56 20.83
CA THR A 227 16.16 0.96 21.38
C THR A 227 17.21 0.62 20.31
N LEU A 228 18.42 0.29 20.75
CA LEU A 228 19.49 -0.20 19.87
C LEU A 228 19.35 -1.68 19.50
N ASN A 229 18.46 -2.42 20.17
CA ASN A 229 18.27 -3.86 19.97
C ASN A 229 16.77 -4.17 19.88
N PRO A 230 16.10 -3.70 18.82
CA PRO A 230 14.70 -4.02 18.59
C PRO A 230 14.49 -5.53 18.44
N ASN A 231 13.32 -6.02 18.83
CA ASN A 231 12.98 -7.43 18.74
C ASN A 231 11.85 -7.64 17.72
N ILE A 232 11.99 -8.66 16.88
CA ILE A 232 10.96 -9.07 15.92
C ILE A 232 10.42 -10.44 16.34
N THR A 233 9.11 -10.51 16.61
CA THR A 233 8.43 -11.74 16.99
C THR A 233 7.41 -12.11 15.93
N LYS A 234 7.45 -13.35 15.41
CA LYS A 234 6.36 -13.87 14.58
C LYS A 234 5.15 -14.20 15.46
N VAL A 235 3.98 -13.68 15.09
CA VAL A 235 2.75 -13.78 15.90
C VAL A 235 1.62 -14.50 15.17
N PHE A 236 1.61 -14.47 13.83
CA PHE A 236 0.57 -15.12 13.05
C PHE A 236 1.07 -15.61 11.69
N LYS A 237 0.24 -16.44 11.06
CA LYS A 237 0.40 -16.89 9.67
C LYS A 237 -0.97 -16.93 9.02
N PHE A 238 -1.11 -16.28 7.88
CA PHE A 238 -2.40 -16.20 7.21
C PHE A 238 -2.74 -17.43 6.36
N ALA A 239 -1.76 -18.01 5.67
CA ALA A 239 -1.96 -19.21 4.84
C ALA A 239 -0.63 -19.82 4.33
N ASP A 240 -0.74 -20.98 3.67
CA ASP A 240 0.35 -21.75 3.04
C ASP A 240 0.35 -21.56 1.52
N LYS A 241 1.43 -20.98 0.98
CA LYS A 241 1.64 -20.64 -0.45
C LYS A 241 0.98 -19.38 -1.05
N PRO A 242 -0.10 -18.76 -0.54
CA PRO A 242 -0.54 -17.49 -1.09
C PRO A 242 0.45 -16.39 -0.76
N PHE A 243 0.31 -15.27 -1.47
CA PHE A 243 0.92 -14.02 -1.12
C PHE A 243 -0.04 -13.13 -0.31
N CYS A 244 0.55 -12.34 0.57
CA CYS A 244 -0.14 -11.34 1.39
C CYS A 244 0.30 -9.96 0.95
N SER A 245 -0.67 -9.08 0.69
CA SER A 245 -0.42 -7.77 0.11
C SER A 245 -0.80 -6.66 1.09
N VAL A 246 -1.31 -5.52 0.61
CA VAL A 246 -1.49 -4.31 1.41
C VAL A 246 -2.68 -4.45 2.37
N PRO A 247 -2.45 -4.44 3.70
CA PRO A 247 -3.48 -4.63 4.71
C PRO A 247 -4.14 -3.30 5.06
N VAL A 248 -5.08 -3.32 6.00
CA VAL A 248 -5.49 -2.13 6.75
C VAL A 248 -5.55 -2.46 8.23
N ARG A 249 -5.22 -1.49 9.08
CA ARG A 249 -5.52 -1.54 10.52
C ARG A 249 -6.67 -0.58 10.80
N LEU A 250 -7.70 -1.07 11.48
CA LEU A 250 -8.84 -0.28 11.95
C LEU A 250 -8.98 -0.52 13.44
N GLU A 251 -8.55 0.45 14.25
CA GLU A 251 -8.43 0.30 15.70
C GLU A 251 -7.61 -0.95 16.06
N ASN A 252 -8.23 -1.92 16.74
CA ASN A 252 -7.64 -3.19 17.14
C ASN A 252 -7.89 -4.31 16.12
N TYR A 253 -8.31 -4.00 14.89
CA TYR A 253 -8.47 -5.00 13.84
C TYR A 253 -7.38 -4.86 12.79
N TRP A 254 -6.73 -5.99 12.47
CA TRP A 254 -5.89 -6.14 11.30
C TRP A 254 -6.66 -6.88 10.22
N ILE A 255 -6.78 -6.27 9.04
CA ILE A 255 -7.46 -6.87 7.89
C ILE A 255 -6.41 -7.13 6.81
N GLN A 256 -6.16 -8.41 6.55
CA GLN A 256 -5.13 -8.87 5.63
C GLN A 256 -5.73 -9.32 4.30
N THR A 257 -5.16 -8.83 3.19
CA THR A 257 -5.37 -9.42 1.87
C THR A 257 -4.56 -10.69 1.70
N VAL A 258 -5.19 -11.75 1.18
CA VAL A 258 -4.55 -13.03 0.89
C VAL A 258 -4.99 -13.51 -0.49
N ALA A 259 -4.04 -13.88 -1.34
CA ALA A 259 -4.33 -14.36 -2.68
C ALA A 259 -3.32 -15.43 -3.15
N SER A 260 -3.79 -16.40 -3.93
CA SER A 260 -3.02 -17.50 -4.50
C SER A 260 -3.48 -17.76 -5.94
N ASP A 261 -2.50 -17.78 -6.84
CA ASP A 261 -2.64 -18.14 -8.25
C ASP A 261 -2.48 -19.65 -8.52
N SER A 262 -2.00 -20.39 -7.52
CA SER A 262 -1.68 -21.82 -7.58
C SER A 262 -2.65 -22.70 -6.79
N GLY A 263 -3.79 -22.11 -6.40
CA GLY A 263 -4.84 -22.75 -5.62
C GLY A 263 -4.63 -22.61 -4.12
N GLY A 264 -5.71 -22.32 -3.40
CA GLY A 264 -5.68 -22.06 -1.96
C GLY A 264 -6.78 -21.10 -1.53
N PHE A 265 -6.53 -20.40 -0.42
CA PHE A 265 -7.42 -19.36 0.06
C PHE A 265 -7.14 -18.05 -0.65
N ASN A 266 -8.20 -17.48 -1.23
CA ASN A 266 -8.25 -16.10 -1.67
C ASN A 266 -9.31 -15.37 -0.85
N GLY A 267 -8.97 -14.20 -0.35
CA GLY A 267 -9.91 -13.41 0.43
C GLY A 267 -9.25 -12.52 1.46
N LEU A 268 -10.00 -12.26 2.53
CA LEU A 268 -9.61 -11.37 3.62
C LEU A 268 -9.64 -12.13 4.94
N VAL A 269 -8.61 -11.92 5.76
CA VAL A 269 -8.56 -12.44 7.14
C VAL A 269 -8.57 -11.26 8.09
N VAL A 270 -9.47 -11.29 9.06
CA VAL A 270 -9.58 -10.26 10.11
C VAL A 270 -9.09 -10.83 11.42
N LEU A 271 -8.12 -10.15 12.02
CA LEU A 271 -7.60 -10.47 13.34
C LEU A 271 -7.98 -9.37 14.32
N ASP A 272 -8.45 -9.73 15.51
CA ASP A 272 -8.35 -8.87 16.69
C ASP A 272 -6.90 -8.90 17.18
N ILE A 273 -6.30 -7.73 17.24
CA ILE A 273 -4.89 -7.49 17.61
C ILE A 273 -4.78 -6.67 18.91
N SER A 274 -5.82 -6.69 19.75
CA SER A 274 -5.79 -6.07 21.09
C SER A 274 -4.66 -6.66 21.96
N ASP A 275 -4.31 -7.93 21.74
CA ASP A 275 -3.02 -8.50 22.15
C ASP A 275 -2.22 -8.84 20.87
N PRO A 276 -1.26 -7.98 20.47
CA PRO A 276 -0.56 -8.15 19.20
C PRO A 276 0.34 -9.39 19.17
N TYR A 277 0.70 -9.98 20.32
CA TYR A 277 1.48 -11.22 20.37
C TYR A 277 0.65 -12.49 20.27
N ASN A 278 -0.65 -12.38 20.51
CA ASN A 278 -1.59 -13.49 20.41
C ASN A 278 -2.84 -13.06 19.62
N PRO A 279 -2.68 -12.63 18.35
CA PRO A 279 -3.80 -12.13 17.57
C PRO A 279 -4.81 -13.25 17.29
N VAL A 280 -6.10 -12.91 17.34
CA VAL A 280 -7.20 -13.87 17.22
C VAL A 280 -7.96 -13.61 15.93
N GLU A 281 -8.06 -14.62 15.07
CA GLU A 281 -8.92 -14.53 13.89
C GLU A 281 -10.39 -14.44 14.30
N THR A 282 -11.02 -13.32 14.01
CA THR A 282 -12.45 -13.07 14.31
C THR A 282 -13.33 -13.34 13.10
N TYR A 283 -12.81 -13.12 11.90
CA TYR A 283 -13.57 -13.28 10.67
C TYR A 283 -12.69 -13.62 9.48
N ARG A 284 -13.29 -14.30 8.49
CA ARG A 284 -12.67 -14.61 7.21
C ARG A 284 -13.68 -14.49 6.08
N LEU A 285 -13.38 -13.65 5.10
CA LEU A 285 -14.14 -13.56 3.86
C LEU A 285 -13.44 -14.36 2.79
N ASN A 286 -14.04 -15.46 2.31
CA ASN A 286 -13.55 -16.20 1.16
C ASN A 286 -14.12 -15.62 -0.13
N THR A 287 -13.25 -15.21 -1.06
CA THR A 287 -13.63 -14.58 -2.33
C THR A 287 -13.55 -15.54 -3.53
N GLY A 288 -13.12 -16.78 -3.31
CA GLY A 288 -12.99 -17.80 -4.36
C GLY A 288 -11.79 -17.57 -5.30
N GLU A 289 -11.63 -18.46 -6.28
CA GLU A 289 -10.44 -18.50 -7.14
C GLU A 289 -10.31 -17.27 -8.06
N ASP A 290 -11.43 -16.64 -8.40
CA ASP A 290 -11.50 -15.58 -9.42
C ASP A 290 -11.22 -14.16 -8.87
N ILE A 291 -11.20 -13.97 -7.55
CA ILE A 291 -11.02 -12.67 -6.89
C ILE A 291 -9.81 -12.79 -5.96
N GLY A 292 -8.69 -12.16 -6.33
CA GLY A 292 -7.46 -12.11 -5.53
C GLY A 292 -7.23 -10.72 -4.92
N PRO A 293 -7.64 -10.48 -3.67
CA PRO A 293 -7.44 -9.19 -3.00
C PRO A 293 -5.96 -8.80 -2.94
N HIS A 294 -5.66 -7.54 -3.23
CA HIS A 294 -4.29 -7.00 -3.17
C HIS A 294 -4.21 -5.76 -2.29
N TRP A 295 -5.05 -4.75 -2.53
CA TRP A 295 -5.00 -3.46 -1.86
C TRP A 295 -6.27 -3.18 -1.07
N LEU A 296 -6.10 -2.62 0.13
CA LEU A 296 -7.18 -2.09 0.96
C LEU A 296 -6.89 -0.65 1.35
N SER A 297 -7.93 0.20 1.30
CA SER A 297 -7.88 1.53 1.90
C SER A 297 -9.23 1.86 2.53
N PRO A 298 -9.28 2.33 3.79
CA PRO A 298 -10.53 2.64 4.47
C PRO A 298 -10.97 4.09 4.25
N ASN A 299 -12.27 4.34 4.37
CA ASN A 299 -12.81 5.68 4.52
C ASN A 299 -12.56 6.24 5.93
N VAL A 300 -12.90 7.51 6.15
CA VAL A 300 -12.65 8.21 7.42
C VAL A 300 -13.25 7.52 8.65
N THR A 301 -14.40 6.84 8.50
CA THR A 301 -15.08 6.12 9.58
C THR A 301 -14.66 4.66 9.71
N GLY A 302 -13.85 4.14 8.79
CA GLY A 302 -13.43 2.73 8.74
C GLY A 302 -14.52 1.73 8.37
N ASN A 303 -15.77 2.15 8.20
CA ASN A 303 -16.90 1.24 7.88
C ASN A 303 -16.97 0.87 6.39
N LYS A 304 -16.27 1.59 5.52
CA LYS A 304 -16.13 1.29 4.10
C LYS A 304 -14.67 1.12 3.76
N ILE A 305 -14.34 0.07 3.00
CA ILE A 305 -12.98 -0.22 2.57
C ILE A 305 -12.99 -0.48 1.07
N VAL A 306 -12.24 0.30 0.30
CA VAL A 306 -12.06 0.06 -1.13
C VAL A 306 -11.06 -1.07 -1.31
N MET A 307 -11.38 -2.00 -2.22
CA MET A 307 -10.55 -3.16 -2.53
C MET A 307 -10.27 -3.23 -4.02
N THR A 308 -8.98 -3.37 -4.35
CA THR A 308 -8.49 -3.67 -5.70
C THR A 308 -7.60 -4.91 -5.65
N GLY A 309 -7.33 -5.49 -6.81
CA GLY A 309 -6.40 -6.60 -6.90
C GLY A 309 -6.51 -7.34 -8.21
N PHE A 310 -6.27 -8.65 -8.13
CA PHE A 310 -5.90 -9.47 -9.25
C PHE A 310 -6.90 -10.60 -9.51
N PHE A 311 -6.58 -11.38 -10.53
CA PHE A 311 -7.35 -12.50 -11.04
C PHE A 311 -8.59 -12.06 -11.84
N LYS A 312 -9.18 -13.06 -12.48
CA LYS A 312 -10.15 -12.95 -13.57
C LYS A 312 -11.27 -11.92 -13.35
N GLU A 313 -11.74 -11.77 -12.11
CA GLU A 313 -12.84 -10.86 -11.78
C GLU A 313 -12.37 -9.55 -11.15
N LEU A 314 -11.40 -9.55 -10.22
CA LEU A 314 -11.00 -8.32 -9.54
C LEU A 314 -10.10 -7.42 -10.39
N GLU A 315 -9.38 -7.96 -11.38
CA GLU A 315 -8.63 -7.13 -12.36
C GLU A 315 -9.55 -6.22 -13.19
N LYS A 316 -10.84 -6.55 -13.25
CA LYS A 316 -11.84 -5.86 -14.08
C LYS A 316 -12.75 -4.94 -13.29
N LYS A 317 -12.64 -4.91 -11.96
CA LYS A 317 -13.52 -4.07 -11.14
C LYS A 317 -12.86 -3.59 -9.86
N VAL A 318 -13.32 -2.45 -9.37
CA VAL A 318 -13.04 -1.99 -8.01
C VAL A 318 -14.21 -2.38 -7.12
N LEU A 319 -13.93 -3.00 -5.97
CA LEU A 319 -14.92 -3.41 -5.00
C LEU A 319 -14.95 -2.46 -3.80
N MET A 320 -16.10 -2.40 -3.15
CA MET A 320 -16.27 -1.78 -1.86
C MET A 320 -16.66 -2.85 -0.84
N LEU A 321 -16.11 -2.76 0.36
CA LEU A 321 -16.43 -3.63 1.48
C LEU A 321 -17.14 -2.84 2.57
N ASN A 322 -18.12 -3.46 3.23
CA ASN A 322 -18.64 -2.99 4.51
C ASN A 322 -17.85 -3.67 5.63
N PHE A 323 -17.46 -2.91 6.64
CA PHE A 323 -16.83 -3.39 7.86
C PHE A 323 -17.66 -3.04 9.09
N ASP A 324 -17.95 -4.05 9.92
CA ASP A 324 -18.58 -3.84 11.23
C ASP A 324 -17.50 -3.83 12.31
N SER A 325 -17.19 -2.64 12.82
CA SER A 325 -16.17 -2.44 13.86
C SER A 325 -16.52 -3.05 15.22
N LYS A 326 -17.74 -3.55 15.43
CA LYS A 326 -18.12 -4.24 16.68
C LYS A 326 -17.80 -5.73 16.65
N SER A 327 -17.91 -6.35 15.48
CA SER A 327 -17.75 -7.80 15.29
C SER A 327 -16.46 -8.16 14.56
N GLY A 328 -15.90 -7.23 13.78
CA GLY A 328 -14.81 -7.48 12.85
C GLY A 328 -15.27 -8.11 11.53
N GLU A 329 -16.58 -8.21 11.27
CA GLU A 329 -17.10 -8.86 10.06
C GLU A 329 -16.96 -7.96 8.82
N LEU A 330 -16.74 -8.62 7.68
CA LEU A 330 -16.63 -8.01 6.35
C LEU A 330 -17.67 -8.58 5.38
N SER A 331 -18.20 -7.72 4.52
CA SER A 331 -19.04 -8.12 3.38
C SER A 331 -18.70 -7.27 2.16
N ILE A 332 -18.88 -7.82 0.96
CA ILE A 332 -18.85 -7.03 -0.28
C ILE A 332 -20.13 -6.17 -0.31
N ASP A 333 -19.98 -4.88 -0.57
CA ASP A 333 -21.10 -3.95 -0.75
C ASP A 333 -21.75 -4.16 -2.11
N ASP A 334 -22.96 -4.71 -2.11
CA ASP A 334 -23.73 -5.03 -3.30
C ASP A 334 -24.34 -3.79 -3.99
N LYS A 335 -24.30 -2.62 -3.34
CA LYS A 335 -24.79 -1.35 -3.89
C LYS A 335 -23.71 -0.55 -4.63
N PHE A 336 -22.43 -0.91 -4.44
CA PHE A 336 -21.33 -0.16 -5.03
C PHE A 336 -21.14 -0.52 -6.50
N GLY A 337 -21.52 0.40 -7.38
CA GLY A 337 -21.37 0.24 -8.82
C GLY A 337 -22.38 -0.75 -9.40
N ILE A 338 -22.53 -0.71 -10.72
CA ILE A 338 -23.52 -1.56 -11.41
C ILE A 338 -23.07 -3.01 -11.58
N GLY A 339 -21.77 -3.28 -11.40
CA GLY A 339 -21.19 -4.62 -11.50
C GLY A 339 -21.38 -5.29 -12.86
N ASN A 340 -21.34 -6.61 -12.83
CA ASN A 340 -21.60 -7.50 -13.96
C ASN A 340 -22.29 -8.79 -13.47
N GLN A 341 -22.38 -9.81 -14.33
CA GLN A 341 -22.96 -11.11 -13.96
C GLN A 341 -22.25 -11.83 -12.79
N SER A 342 -21.01 -11.43 -12.48
CA SER A 342 -20.18 -11.96 -11.40
C SER A 342 -20.27 -11.12 -10.12
N GLY A 343 -21.21 -10.17 -10.02
CA GLY A 343 -21.50 -9.39 -8.81
C GLY A 343 -21.25 -7.89 -8.95
N ALA A 344 -21.40 -7.17 -7.83
CA ALA A 344 -21.23 -5.72 -7.73
C ALA A 344 -19.79 -5.27 -8.00
N GLY A 345 -19.61 -3.95 -8.18
CA GLY A 345 -18.32 -3.31 -8.40
C GLY A 345 -18.37 -2.20 -9.44
N PHE A 346 -17.38 -1.31 -9.36
CA PHE A 346 -17.11 -0.35 -10.41
C PHE A 346 -16.27 -1.00 -11.51
N MET A 347 -16.87 -1.21 -12.69
CA MET A 347 -16.22 -1.87 -13.82
C MET A 347 -15.14 -0.99 -14.47
N ILE A 348 -13.95 -1.56 -14.65
CA ILE A 348 -12.77 -0.93 -15.28
C ILE A 348 -12.35 -1.64 -16.57
N ASP A 349 -13.04 -2.71 -16.97
CA ASP A 349 -12.96 -3.36 -18.27
C ASP A 349 -13.80 -2.64 -19.33
N ARG A 350 -13.50 -1.36 -19.55
CA ARG A 350 -14.28 -0.47 -20.42
C ARG A 350 -13.69 -0.41 -21.83
N GLU A 351 -14.51 -0.10 -22.82
CA GLU A 351 -14.01 0.15 -24.19
C GLU A 351 -13.40 1.55 -24.31
N GLU A 352 -13.98 2.54 -23.64
CA GLU A 352 -13.55 3.93 -23.70
C GLU A 352 -13.62 4.61 -22.32
N TRP A 353 -12.69 5.54 -22.11
CA TRP A 353 -12.61 6.38 -20.93
C TRP A 353 -12.91 7.85 -21.26
N PRO A 354 -13.47 8.64 -20.31
CA PRO A 354 -13.81 10.04 -20.55
C PRO A 354 -12.65 10.93 -21.00
N HIS A 355 -11.41 10.57 -20.67
CA HIS A 355 -10.21 11.28 -21.11
C HIS A 355 -9.74 10.90 -22.53
N GLY A 356 -10.41 9.95 -23.19
CA GLY A 356 -10.11 9.50 -24.56
C GLY A 356 -9.28 8.22 -24.67
N GLY A 357 -8.81 7.64 -23.56
CA GLY A 357 -8.13 6.34 -23.54
C GLY A 357 -9.08 5.20 -23.89
N LYS A 358 -8.53 4.11 -24.42
CA LYS A 358 -9.28 2.95 -24.92
C LYS A 358 -8.90 1.68 -24.19
N GLY A 359 -9.85 0.77 -24.11
CA GLY A 359 -9.62 -0.56 -23.57
C GLY A 359 -9.60 -0.65 -22.04
N PRO A 360 -9.43 -1.90 -21.56
CA PRO A 360 -9.51 -2.21 -20.15
C PRO A 360 -8.34 -1.59 -19.38
N ALA A 361 -8.62 -1.07 -18.19
CA ALA A 361 -7.60 -0.60 -17.28
C ALA A 361 -7.46 -1.53 -16.08
N MET A 362 -6.30 -1.46 -15.43
CA MET A 362 -6.02 -2.16 -14.19
C MET A 362 -5.87 -1.16 -13.04
N ALA A 363 -6.51 -1.46 -11.91
CA ALA A 363 -6.39 -0.69 -10.68
C ALA A 363 -5.33 -1.30 -9.75
N HIS A 364 -4.55 -0.45 -9.10
CA HIS A 364 -3.54 -0.85 -8.12
C HIS A 364 -3.79 -0.09 -6.80
N GLY A 365 -3.11 1.04 -6.56
CA GLY A 365 -3.41 1.91 -5.42
C GLY A 365 -4.79 2.58 -5.50
N ALA A 366 -5.49 2.64 -4.36
CA ALA A 366 -6.75 3.35 -4.19
C ALA A 366 -6.80 4.02 -2.81
N ILE A 367 -7.39 5.22 -2.73
CA ILE A 367 -7.55 5.99 -1.50
C ILE A 367 -8.91 6.69 -1.47
N PHE A 368 -9.41 6.96 -0.27
CA PHE A 368 -10.60 7.78 -0.05
C PHE A 368 -10.30 9.29 0.03
N TRP A 369 -11.31 10.08 -0.32
CA TRP A 369 -11.36 11.52 -0.02
C TRP A 369 -12.67 11.85 0.74
N PRO A 370 -12.60 12.41 1.97
CA PRO A 370 -11.41 12.43 2.82
C PRO A 370 -10.99 11.00 3.20
N SER A 371 -9.70 10.79 3.41
CA SER A 371 -9.17 9.49 3.84
C SER A 371 -9.31 9.30 5.36
N ALA A 372 -9.15 8.07 5.83
CA ALA A 372 -8.83 7.82 7.23
C ALA A 372 -7.56 8.58 7.65
N PRO A 373 -7.46 8.99 8.93
CA PRO A 373 -6.21 9.54 9.43
C PRO A 373 -5.09 8.48 9.34
N PRO A 374 -3.83 8.89 9.15
CA PRO A 374 -2.72 7.96 9.20
C PRO A 374 -2.59 7.36 10.60
N ASP A 375 -2.02 6.15 10.71
CA ASP A 375 -1.98 5.38 11.97
C ASP A 375 -1.38 6.12 13.18
N TRP A 376 -0.51 7.10 12.95
CA TRP A 376 0.14 7.89 13.99
C TRP A 376 -0.63 9.16 14.40
N ARG A 377 -1.75 9.47 13.74
CA ARG A 377 -2.68 10.56 14.13
C ARG A 377 -3.94 9.92 14.71
N ASN A 378 -4.00 9.82 16.03
CA ASN A 378 -5.23 9.49 16.76
C ASN A 378 -6.19 10.68 16.82
#